data_AF-A0A535HD31-F1
#
_entry.id   AF-A0A535HD31-F1
#
_cell.length_a   1.000
_cell.length_b   1.000
_cell.length_c   1.000
_cell.angle_alpha   90.00
_cell.angle_beta   90.00
_cell.angle_gamma   90.00
#
_symmetry.space_group_name_H-M   'P 1'
#
loop_
_entity.id
_entity.type
_entity.pdbx_description
1 polymer ?
#
loop_
_entity_poly.entity_id
_entity_poly.type
_entity_poly.pdbx_seq_one_letter_code
_entity_poly.pdbx_strand_id
1 'polypeptide(L)'
;MTDRDVVERVAKLFGRAMVRLRRRRPHHKLPYATTIKGTPAVRLMSAVRPFLGKTRQRQIDRAMASWQPRRGPVRSPIAMALSNLWTAQGAAQEACDRAWLAGLLEGEGSFITHREGRLSYPVIKVEMCELEVMERVADLLETRLRVEPSRAEGWRPTYVARIAGHRAADWMGAVRADMGLRRTAAIDAAIAGYHPIRLTDIPPICVVPGCGRPHRSRGLCHAHYMSWSRDVARGRSPRITPLR
;
A
#
# COMPACT_ATOMS: atom_id res chain seq x y z
N MET A 1 -4.94 1.58 -16.18
CA MET A 1 -4.79 2.32 -14.90
C MET A 1 -4.77 3.82 -15.20
N THR A 2 -5.21 4.68 -14.29
CA THR A 2 -5.22 6.15 -14.53
C THR A 2 -3.97 6.86 -14.03
N ASP A 3 -3.24 6.24 -13.12
CA ASP A 3 -1.98 6.74 -12.59
C ASP A 3 -0.86 6.48 -13.63
N ARG A 4 -0.37 7.55 -14.24
CA ARG A 4 0.61 7.48 -15.35
C ARG A 4 1.95 6.94 -14.89
N ASP A 5 2.44 7.39 -13.74
CA ASP A 5 3.74 7.03 -13.18
C ASP A 5 3.83 5.53 -12.92
N VAL A 6 2.76 4.91 -12.42
CA VAL A 6 2.73 3.47 -12.17
C VAL A 6 2.82 2.69 -13.48
N VAL A 7 2.03 3.07 -14.48
CA VAL A 7 2.06 2.41 -15.80
C VAL A 7 3.42 2.60 -16.48
N GLU A 8 4.06 3.76 -16.31
CA GLU A 8 5.39 4.03 -16.83
C GLU A 8 6.47 3.15 -16.17
N ARG A 9 6.41 2.95 -14.84
CA ARG A 9 7.30 2.00 -14.14
C ARG A 9 7.14 0.57 -14.68
N VAL A 10 5.90 0.12 -14.84
CA VAL A 10 5.62 -1.22 -15.42
C VAL A 10 6.09 -1.31 -16.87
N ALA A 11 5.92 -0.24 -17.66
CA ALA A 11 6.36 -0.20 -19.05
C ALA A 11 7.89 -0.36 -19.17
N LYS A 12 8.65 0.31 -18.29
CA LYS A 12 10.11 0.13 -18.17
C LYS A 12 10.48 -1.31 -17.81
N LEU A 13 9.80 -1.91 -16.83
CA LEU A 13 10.00 -3.32 -16.45
C LEU A 13 9.73 -4.28 -17.63
N PHE A 14 8.73 -3.97 -18.44
CA PHE A 14 8.39 -4.76 -19.62
C PHE A 14 9.32 -4.52 -20.82
N GLY A 15 10.19 -3.50 -20.77
CA GLY A 15 10.95 -3.05 -21.94
C GLY A 15 10.04 -2.60 -23.08
N ARG A 16 8.91 -1.96 -22.75
CA ARG A 16 7.88 -1.53 -23.72
C ARG A 16 7.48 -0.08 -23.49
N ALA A 17 6.95 0.55 -24.53
CA ALA A 17 6.35 1.87 -24.41
C ALA A 17 5.01 1.81 -23.67
N MET A 18 4.72 2.85 -22.90
CA MET A 18 3.38 3.12 -22.38
C MET A 18 2.53 3.75 -23.48
N VAL A 19 1.28 3.32 -23.59
CA VAL A 19 0.28 3.84 -24.52
C VAL A 19 -0.81 4.59 -23.74
N ARG A 20 -1.16 5.76 -24.25
CA ARG A 20 -2.32 6.54 -23.81
C ARG A 20 -3.59 6.01 -24.47
N LEU A 21 -4.59 5.63 -23.67
CA LEU A 21 -5.86 5.11 -24.16
C LEU A 21 -6.91 6.22 -24.31
N ARG A 22 -7.96 5.96 -25.10
CA ARG A 22 -9.10 6.87 -25.22
C ARG A 22 -9.95 6.84 -23.94
N ARG A 23 -10.43 8.02 -23.52
CA ARG A 23 -11.45 8.11 -22.47
C ARG A 23 -12.73 7.42 -22.94
N ARG A 24 -13.37 6.64 -22.06
CA ARG A 24 -14.67 6.00 -22.37
C ARG A 24 -15.80 7.04 -22.44
N ARG A 25 -15.76 8.02 -21.53
CA ARG A 25 -16.69 9.16 -21.46
C ARG A 25 -15.90 10.45 -21.19
N PRO A 26 -16.41 11.63 -21.56
CA PRO A 26 -15.66 12.90 -21.42
C PRO A 26 -15.18 13.19 -19.99
N HIS A 27 -16.02 12.89 -18.99
CA HIS A 27 -15.73 13.11 -17.56
C HIS A 27 -14.85 12.02 -16.92
N HIS A 28 -14.55 10.93 -17.63
CA HIS A 28 -13.67 9.90 -17.10
C HIS A 28 -12.20 10.34 -17.18
N LYS A 29 -11.41 9.96 -16.17
CA LYS A 29 -9.96 10.13 -16.20
C LYS A 29 -9.35 9.39 -17.40
N LEU A 30 -8.26 9.95 -17.91
CA LEU A 30 -7.52 9.38 -19.03
C LEU A 30 -6.78 8.11 -18.59
N PRO A 31 -7.01 6.94 -19.22
CA PRO A 31 -6.31 5.73 -18.87
C PRO A 31 -5.00 5.56 -19.66
N TYR A 32 -4.04 4.88 -19.04
CA TYR A 32 -2.78 4.44 -19.62
C TYR A 32 -2.67 2.92 -19.54
N ALA A 33 -1.96 2.34 -20.50
CA ALA A 33 -1.67 0.91 -20.54
C ALA A 33 -0.29 0.62 -21.13
N THR A 34 0.31 -0.49 -20.71
CA THR A 34 1.43 -1.14 -21.38
C THR A 34 1.10 -2.62 -21.48
N THR A 35 1.59 -3.31 -22.50
CA THR A 35 1.18 -4.69 -22.78
C THR A 35 2.35 -5.50 -23.32
N ILE A 36 2.49 -6.71 -22.77
CA ILE A 36 3.34 -7.77 -23.30
C ILE A 36 2.47 -8.89 -23.85
N LYS A 37 2.97 -9.61 -24.86
CA LYS A 37 2.28 -10.73 -25.52
C LYS A 37 3.26 -11.86 -25.81
N GLY A 38 2.76 -13.07 -26.03
CA GLY A 38 3.57 -14.24 -26.38
C GLY A 38 4.45 -14.72 -25.22
N THR A 39 5.65 -15.22 -25.53
CA THR A 39 6.56 -15.84 -24.55
C THR A 39 6.86 -14.96 -23.33
N PRO A 40 7.14 -13.64 -23.45
CA PRO A 40 7.27 -12.75 -22.29
C PRO A 40 6.07 -12.76 -21.36
N ALA A 41 4.85 -12.75 -21.91
CA ALA A 41 3.62 -12.74 -21.14
C ALA A 41 3.42 -14.07 -20.40
N VAL A 42 3.66 -15.19 -21.07
CA VAL A 42 3.58 -16.53 -20.46
C VAL A 42 4.56 -16.66 -19.29
N ARG A 43 5.81 -16.23 -19.47
CA ARG A 43 6.80 -16.27 -18.38
C ARG A 43 6.37 -15.43 -17.18
N LEU A 44 5.87 -14.22 -17.43
CA LEU A 44 5.36 -13.37 -16.35
C LEU A 44 4.15 -14.03 -15.66
N MET A 45 3.19 -14.57 -16.43
CA MET A 45 2.03 -15.28 -15.90
C MET A 45 2.46 -16.44 -15.00
N SER A 46 3.40 -17.29 -15.43
CA SER A 46 3.91 -18.38 -14.60
C SER A 46 4.56 -17.87 -13.31
N ALA A 47 5.32 -16.78 -13.38
CA ALA A 47 6.02 -16.21 -12.23
C ALA A 47 5.05 -15.59 -11.19
N VAL A 48 4.02 -14.88 -11.63
CA VAL A 48 3.07 -14.22 -10.70
C VAL A 48 1.98 -15.15 -10.20
N ARG A 49 1.73 -16.27 -10.91
CA ARG A 49 0.63 -17.21 -10.62
C ARG A 49 0.55 -17.63 -9.14
N PRO A 50 1.63 -18.02 -8.44
CA PRO A 50 1.55 -18.48 -7.05
C PRO A 50 1.01 -17.42 -6.07
N PHE A 51 1.10 -16.13 -6.44
CA PHE A 51 0.69 -15.01 -5.58
C PHE A 51 -0.74 -14.53 -5.83
N LEU A 52 -1.45 -15.11 -6.82
CA LEU A 52 -2.81 -14.70 -7.18
C LEU A 52 -3.85 -15.65 -6.57
N GLY A 53 -5.06 -15.15 -6.33
CA GLY A 53 -6.18 -16.00 -5.87
C GLY A 53 -6.59 -17.07 -6.89
N LYS A 54 -7.25 -18.14 -6.44
CA LYS A 54 -7.56 -19.33 -7.27
C LYS A 54 -8.27 -19.00 -8.58
N THR A 55 -9.18 -18.02 -8.58
CA THR A 55 -9.88 -17.56 -9.79
C THR A 55 -8.90 -17.07 -10.87
N ARG A 56 -7.91 -16.25 -10.50
CA ARG A 56 -6.90 -15.72 -11.42
C ARG A 56 -5.89 -16.79 -11.81
N GLN A 57 -5.54 -17.70 -10.91
CA GLN A 57 -4.70 -18.86 -11.25
C GLN A 57 -5.35 -19.71 -12.35
N ARG A 58 -6.64 -20.03 -12.23
CA ARG A 58 -7.40 -20.78 -13.25
C ARG A 58 -7.46 -20.04 -14.59
N GLN A 59 -7.56 -18.71 -14.59
CA GLN A 59 -7.51 -17.92 -15.82
C GLN A 59 -6.14 -18.03 -16.51
N ILE A 60 -5.06 -17.94 -15.72
CA ILE A 60 -3.70 -18.14 -16.21
C ILE A 60 -3.53 -19.56 -16.77
N ASP A 61 -4.01 -20.58 -16.06
CA ASP A 61 -3.92 -21.98 -16.49
C ASP A 61 -4.58 -22.20 -17.84
N ARG A 62 -5.79 -21.65 -18.03
CA ARG A 62 -6.51 -21.72 -19.32
C ARG A 62 -5.75 -20.99 -20.43
N ALA A 63 -5.18 -19.81 -20.14
CA ALA A 63 -4.40 -19.05 -21.10
C ALA A 63 -3.10 -19.76 -21.51
N MET A 64 -2.42 -20.41 -20.57
CA MET A 64 -1.19 -21.17 -20.83
C MET A 64 -1.48 -22.49 -21.57
N ALA A 65 -2.56 -23.20 -21.20
CA ALA A 65 -2.94 -24.46 -21.85
C ALA A 65 -3.32 -24.29 -23.33
N SER A 66 -3.86 -23.13 -23.70
CA SER A 66 -4.24 -22.80 -25.08
C SER A 66 -3.11 -22.15 -25.89
N TRP A 67 -1.96 -21.85 -25.26
CA TRP A 67 -0.86 -21.15 -25.92
C TRP A 67 0.11 -22.10 -26.61
N GLN A 68 0.43 -21.81 -27.87
CA GLN A 68 1.50 -22.49 -28.62
C GLN A 68 2.61 -21.49 -28.95
N PRO A 69 3.89 -21.81 -28.67
CA PRO A 69 5.01 -20.97 -29.09
C PRO A 69 5.08 -20.93 -30.62
N ARG A 70 5.17 -19.72 -31.19
CA ARG A 70 5.52 -19.60 -32.61
C ARG A 70 6.95 -20.12 -32.82
N ARG A 71 7.12 -21.09 -33.72
CA ARG A 71 8.43 -21.60 -34.15
C ARG A 71 9.18 -20.48 -34.88
N GLY A 72 10.24 -19.96 -34.28
CA GLY A 72 11.13 -18.94 -34.85
C GLY A 72 12.21 -18.52 -33.83
N PRO A 73 13.40 -18.06 -34.28
CA PRO A 73 14.52 -17.77 -33.39
C PRO A 73 14.19 -16.58 -32.46
N VAL A 74 14.13 -16.85 -31.16
CA VAL A 74 13.81 -15.85 -30.14
C VAL A 74 15.08 -15.13 -29.70
N ARG A 75 15.37 -13.96 -30.28
CA ARG A 75 16.25 -12.96 -29.64
C ARG A 75 15.36 -12.00 -28.84
N SER A 76 15.28 -12.17 -27.52
CA SER A 76 14.52 -11.27 -26.64
C SER A 76 15.29 -10.94 -25.35
N PRO A 77 15.57 -9.65 -25.10
CA PRO A 77 16.19 -9.17 -23.84
C PRO A 77 15.42 -9.55 -22.57
N ILE A 78 14.12 -9.87 -22.70
CA ILE A 78 13.24 -10.23 -21.58
C ILE A 78 13.64 -11.58 -20.97
N ALA A 79 14.34 -12.45 -21.71
CA ALA A 79 14.87 -13.69 -21.16
C ALA A 79 15.89 -13.46 -20.04
N MET A 80 16.76 -12.45 -20.18
CA MET A 80 17.76 -12.07 -19.16
C MET A 80 17.13 -11.33 -17.96
N ALA A 81 16.14 -10.47 -18.19
CA ALA A 81 15.50 -9.72 -17.10
C ALA A 81 14.67 -10.63 -16.17
N LEU A 82 14.05 -11.68 -16.72
CA LEU A 82 13.24 -12.63 -15.94
C LEU A 82 14.09 -13.72 -15.26
N SER A 83 15.25 -14.09 -15.80
CA SER A 83 16.20 -14.95 -15.07
C SER A 83 16.74 -14.27 -13.81
N ASN A 84 16.90 -12.93 -13.84
CA ASN A 84 17.32 -12.13 -12.69
C ASN A 84 16.18 -11.81 -11.69
N LEU A 85 14.91 -12.00 -12.08
CA LEU A 85 13.79 -11.99 -11.13
C LEU A 85 13.78 -13.26 -10.26
N TRP A 86 14.51 -14.31 -10.67
CA TRP A 86 14.57 -15.59 -9.97
C TRP A 86 15.64 -15.64 -8.87
N THR A 87 16.60 -14.72 -8.86
CA THR A 87 17.56 -14.54 -7.75
C THR A 87 16.97 -13.75 -6.57
N ALA A 88 15.66 -13.89 -6.32
CA ALA A 88 15.02 -13.52 -5.06
C ALA A 88 14.75 -14.75 -4.16
N GLN A 89 15.45 -15.87 -4.40
CA GLN A 89 15.57 -17.00 -3.46
C GLN A 89 16.44 -16.62 -2.25
N GLY A 90 16.01 -15.56 -1.56
CA GLY A 90 16.71 -14.92 -0.44
C GLY A 90 15.99 -13.69 0.12
N ALA A 91 14.89 -13.23 -0.49
CA ALA A 91 14.04 -12.23 0.13
C ALA A 91 13.28 -12.88 1.30
N ALA A 92 13.33 -12.25 2.49
CA ALA A 92 12.53 -12.68 3.63
C ALA A 92 11.04 -12.70 3.23
N GLN A 93 10.30 -13.71 3.69
CA GLN A 93 8.85 -13.88 3.43
C GLN A 93 8.08 -12.58 3.69
N GLU A 94 8.45 -11.84 4.73
CA GLU A 94 7.90 -10.52 5.09
C GLU A 94 8.03 -9.48 3.96
N ALA A 95 9.15 -9.46 3.22
CA ALA A 95 9.34 -8.54 2.11
C ALA A 95 8.42 -8.87 0.94
N CYS A 96 8.23 -10.16 0.65
CA CYS A 96 7.28 -10.63 -0.36
C CYS A 96 5.84 -10.30 0.02
N ASP A 97 5.47 -10.48 1.29
CA ASP A 97 4.14 -10.17 1.80
C ASP A 97 3.85 -8.67 1.78
N ARG A 98 4.84 -7.84 2.16
CA ARG A 98 4.74 -6.38 2.05
C ARG A 98 4.56 -5.94 0.59
N ALA A 99 5.39 -6.45 -0.32
CA ALA A 99 5.31 -6.12 -1.73
C ALA A 99 3.97 -6.56 -2.36
N TRP A 100 3.47 -7.74 -1.96
CA TRP A 100 2.16 -8.25 -2.38
C TRP A 100 1.03 -7.33 -1.91
N LEU A 101 1.01 -6.98 -0.63
CA LEU A 101 0.00 -6.10 -0.06
C LEU A 101 0.09 -4.69 -0.66
N ALA A 102 1.30 -4.15 -0.87
CA ALA A 102 1.50 -2.87 -1.55
C ALA A 102 0.90 -2.87 -2.96
N GLY A 103 1.14 -3.91 -3.75
CA GLY A 103 0.54 -4.05 -5.08
C GLY A 103 -1.00 -4.06 -5.05
N LEU A 104 -1.58 -4.74 -4.06
CA LEU A 104 -3.04 -4.75 -3.84
C LEU A 104 -3.56 -3.36 -3.44
N LEU A 105 -2.89 -2.70 -2.48
CA LEU A 105 -3.27 -1.39 -1.96
C LEU A 105 -3.16 -0.27 -3.00
N GLU A 106 -2.20 -0.36 -3.92
CA GLU A 106 -2.07 0.59 -5.02
C GLU A 106 -3.35 0.63 -5.86
N GLY A 107 -3.87 -0.56 -6.20
CA GLY A 107 -5.09 -0.74 -7.00
C GLY A 107 -6.38 -0.48 -6.21
N GLU A 108 -6.59 -1.25 -5.15
CA GLU A 108 -7.89 -1.36 -4.45
C GLU A 108 -7.89 -0.68 -3.07
N GLY A 109 -6.72 -0.29 -2.57
CA GLY A 109 -6.57 0.32 -1.27
C GLY A 109 -7.06 1.77 -1.22
N SER A 110 -7.47 2.19 -0.03
CA SER A 110 -7.81 3.56 0.30
C SER A 110 -7.04 4.00 1.53
N PHE A 111 -6.29 5.09 1.38
CA PHE A 111 -5.55 5.77 2.46
C PHE A 111 -6.34 7.03 2.80
N ILE A 112 -6.91 7.07 4.00
CA ILE A 112 -7.90 8.07 4.40
C ILE A 112 -7.47 8.71 5.72
N THR A 113 -7.61 10.02 5.81
CA THR A 113 -7.56 10.75 7.09
C THR A 113 -8.96 10.78 7.69
N HIS A 114 -9.18 10.05 8.78
CA HIS A 114 -10.42 10.18 9.55
C HIS A 114 -10.28 11.33 10.55
N ARG A 115 -11.38 12.07 10.78
CA ARG A 115 -11.45 13.15 11.78
C ARG A 115 -12.66 12.93 12.66
N GLU A 116 -12.44 12.94 13.96
CA GLU A 116 -13.48 12.81 14.98
C GLU A 116 -13.26 13.90 16.02
N GLY A 117 -14.07 14.98 15.95
CA GLY A 117 -13.85 16.19 16.72
C GLY A 117 -12.45 16.79 16.49
N ARG A 118 -11.64 16.85 17.55
CA ARG A 118 -10.25 17.33 17.51
C ARG A 118 -9.23 16.23 17.18
N LEU A 119 -9.64 14.97 17.14
CA LEU A 119 -8.77 13.84 16.85
C LEU A 119 -8.72 13.59 15.34
N SER A 120 -7.55 13.24 14.83
CA SER A 120 -7.39 12.77 13.47
C SER A 120 -6.50 11.54 13.47
N TYR A 121 -6.88 10.54 12.68
CA TYR A 121 -6.14 9.29 12.59
C TYR A 121 -6.17 8.71 11.16
N PRO A 122 -5.10 8.07 10.73
CA PRO A 122 -5.00 7.45 9.41
C PRO A 122 -5.80 6.16 9.41
N VAL A 123 -6.33 5.83 8.24
CA VAL A 123 -7.11 4.62 7.99
C VAL A 123 -6.63 4.01 6.67
N ILE A 124 -6.34 2.72 6.70
CA ILE A 124 -6.22 1.89 5.50
C ILE A 124 -7.51 1.08 5.38
N LYS A 125 -8.15 1.14 4.21
CA LYS A 125 -9.34 0.35 3.89
C LYS A 125 -9.11 -0.37 2.56
N VAL A 126 -9.48 -1.65 2.50
CA VAL A 126 -9.55 -2.46 1.27
C VAL A 126 -10.90 -3.14 1.23
N GLU A 127 -11.53 -3.17 0.06
CA GLU A 127 -12.80 -3.85 -0.15
C GLU A 127 -12.83 -4.57 -1.51
N MET A 128 -13.29 -5.82 -1.52
CA MET A 128 -13.52 -6.59 -2.76
C MET A 128 -14.36 -7.84 -2.50
N CYS A 129 -14.80 -8.50 -3.58
CA CYS A 129 -15.66 -9.67 -3.52
C CYS A 129 -14.92 -11.01 -3.39
N GLU A 130 -13.58 -11.02 -3.42
CA GLU A 130 -12.79 -12.26 -3.39
C GLU A 130 -12.32 -12.59 -1.97
N LEU A 131 -13.00 -13.54 -1.33
CA LEU A 131 -12.77 -13.90 0.07
C LEU A 131 -11.32 -14.32 0.34
N GLU A 132 -10.74 -15.24 -0.44
CA GLU A 132 -9.38 -15.76 -0.21
C GLU A 132 -8.31 -14.65 -0.21
N VAL A 133 -8.49 -13.64 -1.07
CA VAL A 133 -7.57 -12.49 -1.12
C VAL A 133 -7.74 -11.64 0.14
N MET A 134 -8.99 -11.45 0.57
CA MET A 134 -9.30 -10.64 1.74
C MET A 134 -8.93 -11.33 3.06
N GLU A 135 -8.99 -12.67 3.14
CA GLU A 135 -8.48 -13.44 4.29
C GLU A 135 -6.98 -13.20 4.46
N ARG A 136 -6.20 -13.30 3.38
CA ARG A 136 -4.76 -12.98 3.43
C ARG A 136 -4.50 -11.52 3.84
N VAL A 137 -5.31 -10.58 3.35
CA VAL A 137 -5.21 -9.16 3.78
C VAL A 137 -5.50 -9.02 5.28
N ALA A 138 -6.53 -9.70 5.78
CA ALA A 138 -6.90 -9.69 7.18
C ALA A 138 -5.78 -10.26 8.07
N ASP A 139 -5.13 -11.34 7.64
CA ASP A 139 -3.99 -11.92 8.34
C ASP A 139 -2.80 -10.96 8.37
N LEU A 140 -2.40 -10.40 7.22
CA LEU A 140 -1.28 -9.47 7.13
C LEU A 140 -1.52 -8.17 7.91
N LEU A 141 -2.75 -7.65 7.88
CA LEU A 141 -3.14 -6.45 8.62
C LEU A 141 -3.63 -6.77 10.04
N GLU A 142 -3.53 -8.01 10.50
CA GLU A 142 -4.08 -8.58 11.74
C GLU A 142 -5.40 -7.90 12.14
N THR A 143 -6.41 -8.01 11.27
CA THR A 143 -7.73 -7.41 11.42
C THR A 143 -8.82 -8.41 11.10
N ARG A 144 -10.02 -8.17 11.62
CA ARG A 144 -11.20 -8.95 11.24
C ARG A 144 -11.79 -8.41 9.93
N LEU A 145 -12.32 -9.32 9.12
CA LEU A 145 -13.11 -8.97 7.95
C LEU A 145 -14.53 -8.59 8.35
N ARG A 146 -15.03 -7.50 7.77
CA ARG A 146 -16.46 -7.18 7.79
C ARG A 146 -17.07 -7.61 6.45
N VAL A 147 -18.20 -8.30 6.51
CA VAL A 147 -18.97 -8.69 5.33
C VAL A 147 -20.06 -7.66 5.10
N GLU A 148 -20.08 -7.05 3.92
CA GLU A 148 -21.20 -6.25 3.44
C GLU A 148 -22.09 -7.10 2.53
N PRO A 149 -23.40 -7.20 2.83
CA PRO A 149 -24.32 -7.97 2.00
C PRO A 149 -24.43 -7.37 0.60
N SER A 150 -24.78 -8.21 -0.37
CA SER A 150 -25.00 -7.74 -1.73
C SER A 150 -26.16 -6.77 -1.80
N ARG A 151 -26.00 -5.69 -2.58
CA ARG A 151 -27.02 -4.64 -2.75
C ARG A 151 -28.16 -5.06 -3.68
N ALA A 152 -28.00 -6.17 -4.38
CA ALA A 152 -28.96 -6.70 -5.34
C ALA A 152 -28.83 -8.22 -5.43
N GLU A 153 -29.92 -8.85 -5.83
CA GLU A 153 -29.99 -10.29 -6.06
C GLU A 153 -28.98 -10.73 -7.12
N GLY A 154 -28.29 -11.85 -6.87
CA GLY A 154 -27.24 -12.38 -7.75
C GLY A 154 -25.86 -11.70 -7.66
N TRP A 155 -25.73 -10.61 -6.90
CA TRP A 155 -24.41 -9.99 -6.66
C TRP A 155 -23.67 -10.70 -5.53
N ARG A 156 -22.34 -10.79 -5.64
CA ARG A 156 -21.50 -11.35 -4.57
C ARG A 156 -21.40 -10.38 -3.38
N PRO A 157 -21.25 -10.89 -2.14
CA PRO A 157 -20.96 -10.04 -1.00
C PRO A 157 -19.61 -9.33 -1.17
N THR A 158 -19.44 -8.20 -0.48
CA THR A 158 -18.17 -7.47 -0.44
C THR A 158 -17.52 -7.67 0.92
N TYR A 159 -16.26 -8.07 0.92
CA TYR A 159 -15.46 -8.22 2.13
C TYR A 159 -14.62 -6.97 2.33
N VAL A 160 -14.58 -6.46 3.55
CA VAL A 160 -13.91 -5.21 3.91
C VAL A 160 -12.89 -5.47 5.02
N ALA A 161 -11.63 -5.15 4.75
CA ALA A 161 -10.56 -5.06 5.75
C ALA A 161 -10.28 -3.60 6.05
N ARG A 162 -10.14 -3.25 7.34
CA ARG A 162 -9.90 -1.88 7.78
C ARG A 162 -9.01 -1.86 9.01
N ILE A 163 -7.92 -1.08 8.95
CA ILE A 163 -7.11 -0.72 10.11
C ILE A 163 -7.05 0.80 10.26
N ALA A 164 -6.80 1.26 11.48
CA ALA A 164 -6.80 2.68 11.82
C ALA A 164 -5.74 3.02 12.87
N GLY A 165 -5.40 4.30 13.00
CA GLY A 165 -4.46 4.77 14.03
C GLY A 165 -3.03 4.31 13.77
N HIS A 166 -2.29 3.95 14.82
CA HIS A 166 -0.86 3.66 14.73
C HIS A 166 -0.56 2.52 13.76
N ARG A 167 -1.29 1.40 13.84
CA ARG A 167 -1.12 0.27 12.91
C ARG A 167 -1.28 0.68 11.45
N ALA A 168 -2.23 1.58 11.16
CA ALA A 168 -2.40 2.12 9.82
C ALA A 168 -1.25 3.04 9.43
N ALA A 169 -0.75 3.87 10.35
CA ALA A 169 0.41 4.74 10.12
C ALA A 169 1.68 3.92 9.83
N ASP A 170 1.92 2.85 10.59
CA ASP A 170 3.05 1.95 10.43
C ASP A 170 3.02 1.30 9.04
N TRP A 171 1.88 0.72 8.66
CA TRP A 171 1.68 0.15 7.33
C TRP A 171 1.80 1.19 6.21
N MET A 172 1.25 2.39 6.40
CA MET A 172 1.39 3.49 5.45
C MET A 172 2.87 3.86 5.25
N GLY A 173 3.65 3.95 6.33
CA GLY A 173 5.10 4.17 6.26
C GLY A 173 5.83 3.04 5.54
N ALA A 174 5.49 1.79 5.86
CA ALA A 174 6.13 0.60 5.29
C ALA A 174 5.91 0.45 3.78
N VAL A 175 4.71 0.77 3.27
CA VAL A 175 4.39 0.61 1.84
C VAL A 175 4.61 1.88 1.02
N ARG A 176 4.91 3.02 1.65
CA ARG A 176 4.99 4.33 1.00
C ARG A 176 5.91 4.35 -0.21
N ALA A 177 7.08 3.73 -0.11
CA ALA A 177 8.09 3.73 -1.17
C ALA A 177 7.65 2.96 -2.44
N ASP A 178 6.72 2.02 -2.29
CA ASP A 178 6.24 1.17 -3.38
C ASP A 178 5.06 1.81 -4.17
N MET A 179 4.41 2.81 -3.55
CA MET A 179 3.20 3.44 -4.06
C MET A 179 3.44 4.33 -5.29
N GLY A 180 2.38 4.53 -6.07
CA GLY A 180 2.31 5.61 -7.06
C GLY A 180 2.23 7.00 -6.42
N LEU A 181 2.49 8.05 -7.22
CA LEU A 181 2.50 9.43 -6.72
C LEU A 181 1.20 9.82 -6.01
N ARG A 182 0.05 9.39 -6.54
CA ARG A 182 -1.26 9.67 -5.95
C ARG A 182 -1.43 9.03 -4.57
N ARG A 183 -1.02 7.77 -4.43
CA ARG A 183 -1.14 7.02 -3.17
C ARG A 183 -0.12 7.52 -2.14
N THR A 184 1.09 7.84 -2.58
CA THR A 184 2.10 8.53 -1.77
C THR A 184 1.56 9.83 -1.20
N ALA A 185 0.96 10.69 -2.02
CA ALA A 185 0.37 11.95 -1.55
C ALA A 185 -0.79 11.73 -0.55
N ALA A 186 -1.61 10.70 -0.75
CA ALA A 186 -2.68 10.35 0.20
C ALA A 186 -2.14 9.84 1.54
N ILE A 187 -1.08 9.03 1.50
CA ILE A 187 -0.35 8.59 2.69
C ILE A 187 0.25 9.79 3.42
N ASP A 188 0.95 10.68 2.71
CA ASP A 188 1.58 11.86 3.29
C ASP A 188 0.56 12.76 3.98
N ALA A 189 -0.58 13.00 3.34
CA ALA A 189 -1.66 13.78 3.94
C ALA A 189 -2.27 13.11 5.18
N ALA A 190 -2.38 11.78 5.18
CA ALA A 190 -2.91 11.03 6.33
C ALA A 190 -1.94 11.02 7.51
N ILE A 191 -0.65 10.82 7.25
CA ILE A 191 0.39 10.83 8.28
C ILE A 191 0.61 12.24 8.82
N ALA A 192 0.65 13.27 7.97
CA ALA A 192 0.86 14.66 8.41
C ALA A 192 -0.25 15.16 9.35
N GLY A 193 -1.49 14.68 9.18
CA GLY A 193 -2.60 14.98 10.09
C GLY A 193 -2.61 14.13 11.37
N TYR A 194 -1.83 13.04 11.41
CA TYR A 194 -1.89 12.07 12.49
C TYR A 194 -1.01 12.46 13.68
N HIS A 195 -1.64 12.57 14.84
CA HIS A 195 -0.96 12.81 16.10
C HIS A 195 -1.47 11.76 17.10
N PRO A 196 -0.70 10.68 17.37
CA PRO A 196 -1.09 9.65 18.32
C PRO A 196 -1.46 10.24 19.69
N ILE A 197 -2.30 9.55 20.46
CA ILE A 197 -2.55 9.95 21.86
C ILE A 197 -1.49 9.35 22.79
N ARG A 198 -0.95 8.19 22.39
CA ARG A 198 0.10 7.45 23.08
C ARG A 198 1.25 7.25 22.10
N LEU A 199 2.46 7.48 22.59
CA LEU A 199 3.68 7.13 21.91
C LEU A 199 3.78 5.61 21.81
N THR A 200 3.94 5.11 20.58
CA THR A 200 4.29 3.72 20.31
C THR A 200 5.74 3.46 20.69
N ASP A 201 6.65 4.32 20.21
CA ASP A 201 8.06 4.29 20.55
C ASP A 201 8.38 5.39 21.54
N ILE A 202 8.51 5.00 22.82
CA ILE A 202 8.81 5.93 23.90
C ILE A 202 10.32 6.22 23.87
N PRO A 203 10.76 7.46 23.60
CA PRO A 203 12.19 7.76 23.66
C PRO A 203 12.67 7.63 25.10
N PRO A 204 13.88 7.07 25.35
CA PRO A 204 14.40 6.91 26.71
C PRO A 204 14.72 8.26 27.37
N ILE A 205 15.00 9.29 26.55
CA ILE A 205 15.36 10.64 26.98
C ILE A 205 14.43 11.69 26.38
N CYS A 206 14.48 12.90 26.93
CA CYS A 206 13.73 14.05 26.43
C CYS A 206 14.17 14.43 25.00
N VAL A 207 13.20 14.64 24.11
CA VAL A 207 13.47 15.04 22.70
C VAL A 207 13.93 16.48 22.51
N VAL A 208 13.92 17.29 23.58
CA VAL A 208 14.39 18.68 23.49
C VAL A 208 15.91 18.66 23.27
N PRO A 209 16.41 19.27 22.19
CA PRO A 209 17.85 19.30 21.91
C PRO A 209 18.66 19.77 23.13
N GLY A 210 19.66 18.99 23.53
CA GLY A 210 20.55 19.29 24.66
C GLY A 210 20.02 18.98 26.07
N CYS A 211 18.82 18.41 26.23
CA CYS A 211 18.27 18.15 27.57
C CYS A 211 18.87 16.93 28.28
N GLY A 212 19.05 15.80 27.57
CA GLY A 212 19.61 14.54 28.10
C GLY A 212 18.85 13.84 29.25
N ARG A 213 17.86 14.50 29.87
CA ARG A 213 17.10 13.98 31.01
C ARG A 213 16.17 12.83 30.60
N PRO A 214 15.87 11.89 31.52
CA PRO A 214 14.96 10.78 31.24
C PRO A 214 13.56 11.29 30.83
N HIS A 215 12.97 10.60 29.87
CA HIS A 215 11.59 10.81 29.47
C HIS A 215 10.63 10.53 30.65
N ARG A 216 9.53 11.29 30.71
CA ARG A 216 8.42 11.01 31.63
C ARG A 216 7.08 10.90 30.91
N SER A 217 6.79 11.82 29.97
CA SER A 217 5.53 11.79 29.21
C SER A 217 5.69 12.58 27.92
N ARG A 218 5.03 12.12 26.84
CA ARG A 218 4.96 12.83 25.55
C ARG A 218 6.32 13.23 24.95
N GLY A 219 7.32 12.36 25.07
CA GLY A 219 8.67 12.65 24.57
C GLY A 219 9.47 13.60 25.47
N LEU A 220 8.91 14.08 26.58
CA LEU A 220 9.48 15.13 27.41
C LEU A 220 9.85 14.66 28.81
N CYS A 221 10.92 15.23 29.38
CA CYS A 221 11.22 15.12 30.81
C CYS A 221 10.19 15.90 31.63
N HIS A 222 10.18 15.69 32.95
CA HIS A 222 9.25 16.37 33.87
C HIS A 222 9.21 17.89 33.67
N ALA A 223 10.37 18.54 33.62
CA ALA A 223 10.48 19.99 33.51
C ALA A 223 9.90 20.53 32.19
N HIS A 224 10.25 19.89 31.07
CA HIS A 224 9.76 20.30 29.75
C HIS A 224 8.27 20.00 29.56
N TYR A 225 7.79 18.87 30.08
CA TYR A 225 6.36 18.57 30.10
C TYR A 225 5.57 19.64 30.87
N MET A 226 6.03 20.04 32.06
CA MET A 226 5.37 21.07 32.86
C MET A 226 5.45 22.46 32.24
N SER A 227 6.52 22.78 31.49
CA SER A 227 6.58 24.03 30.72
C SER A 227 5.55 24.03 29.59
N TRP A 228 5.51 22.95 28.80
CA TRP A 228 4.56 22.80 27.70
C TRP A 228 3.10 22.82 28.18
N SER A 229 2.78 22.07 29.22
CA SER A 229 1.42 21.99 29.77
C SER A 229 0.92 23.35 30.28
N ARG A 230 1.80 24.14 30.91
CA ARG A 230 1.50 25.51 31.34
C ARG A 230 1.28 26.48 30.18
N ASP A 231 2.05 26.36 29.10
CA ASP A 231 1.86 27.20 27.91
C ASP A 231 0.50 26.89 27.25
N VAL A 232 0.15 25.60 27.10
CA VAL A 232 -1.15 25.16 26.57
C VAL A 232 -2.32 25.61 27.44
N ALA A 233 -2.25 25.44 28.76
CA ALA A 233 -3.31 25.84 29.69
C ALA A 233 -3.58 27.36 29.64
N ARG A 234 -2.57 28.17 29.31
CA ARG A 234 -2.69 29.62 29.16
C ARG A 234 -3.02 30.08 27.73
N GLY A 235 -3.26 29.15 26.80
CA GLY A 235 -3.52 29.47 25.39
C GLY A 235 -2.31 30.09 24.66
N ARG A 236 -1.09 29.93 25.19
CA ARG A 236 0.13 30.42 24.56
C ARG A 236 0.62 29.42 23.52
N SER A 237 1.23 29.92 22.45
CA SER A 237 1.96 29.09 21.48
C SER A 237 3.08 28.34 22.23
N PRO A 238 3.06 27.00 22.29
CA PRO A 238 4.03 26.25 23.08
C PRO A 238 5.43 26.40 22.51
N ARG A 239 6.43 26.64 23.37
CA ARG A 239 7.85 26.71 22.97
C ARG A 239 8.47 25.35 22.65
N ILE A 240 7.81 24.28 23.08
CA ILE A 240 8.27 22.90 22.95
C ILE A 240 7.15 22.10 22.29
N THR A 241 7.46 21.40 21.22
CA THR A 241 6.54 20.44 20.58
C THR A 241 6.75 19.07 21.22
N PRO A 242 5.82 18.57 22.05
CA PRO A 242 5.91 17.21 22.56
C PRO A 242 5.76 16.19 21.44
N LEU A 243 6.32 14.99 21.63
CA LEU A 243 5.86 13.83 20.88
C LEU A 243 4.46 13.45 21.39
N ARG A 244 3.54 13.11 20.51
CA ARG A 244 2.17 12.73 20.86
C ARG A 244 1.95 11.26 20.54
#